data_AF-A0A4R8TFE1-F1
#
_entry.id   AF-A0A4R8TFE1-F1
#
_cell.length_a   1.000
_cell.length_b   1.000
_cell.length_c   1.000
_cell.angle_alpha   90.00
_cell.angle_beta   90.00
_cell.angle_gamma   90.00
#
_symmetry.space_group_name_H-M   'P 1'
#
loop_
_entity.id
_entity.type
_entity.pdbx_description
1 polymer ?
#
loop_
_entity_poly.entity_id
_entity_poly.type
_entity_poly.pdbx_seq_one_letter_code
_entity_poly.pdbx_strand_id
1 'polypeptide(L)'
;MATEDERYRQSTQYRLWSFSPAKLAELRETTNSLAKTHITGRLLETKGPDQGTDSLPEFLTAAEETQLLKFFTVELMRAAIFCGLPTEVRATATVFLRRFFITNSVMTYPPTELLKTCLFFGSKAEGLYARLAKFADKFPNTSEEEILAGEFLLCQGVRFAFDVRHPFRALEGAILELRRHPDLEKPRVDAAHVRAREILKFSSLVTDAYFHYTPSQIMLAALSLADRGLAERLVQGAFEASRNGEQADPTPKSDLRDKVMGTIESCRELLATEPPERLEEYWGTLESTKLIKPLLRKLKKCRDPDRADLVALQRARREMAAQKEIRQPKAGGDASVFGSEIGTAGGNDAREAKRRKMAEGDDVFGPALG
;
A
#
# COMPACT_ATOMS: atom_id res chain seq x y z
N MET A 1 21.53 17.69 14.72
CA MET A 1 20.15 17.18 14.56
C MET A 1 20.13 16.35 13.29
N ALA A 2 19.40 15.24 13.25
CA ALA A 2 19.27 14.45 12.02
C ALA A 2 18.63 15.33 10.92
N THR A 3 19.14 15.23 9.69
CA THR A 3 18.57 15.94 8.54
C THR A 3 17.15 15.44 8.26
N GLU A 4 16.33 16.23 7.57
CA GLU A 4 14.97 15.84 7.17
C GLU A 4 14.94 14.52 6.38
N ASP A 5 15.97 14.30 5.57
CA ASP A 5 16.24 13.09 4.81
C ASP A 5 16.49 11.87 5.72
N GLU A 6 17.37 12.00 6.70
CA GLU A 6 17.65 10.94 7.68
C GLU A 6 16.38 10.57 8.47
N ARG A 7 15.60 11.58 8.88
CA ARG A 7 14.34 11.36 9.58
C ARG A 7 13.30 10.66 8.70
N TYR A 8 13.27 10.92 7.39
CA TYR A 8 12.41 10.17 6.47
C TYR A 8 12.86 8.71 6.34
N ARG A 9 14.18 8.46 6.24
CA ARG A 9 14.73 7.09 6.15
C ARG A 9 14.46 6.23 7.39
N GLN A 10 14.20 6.84 8.54
CA GLN A 10 13.77 6.12 9.74
C GLN A 10 12.30 5.68 9.73
N SER A 11 11.47 6.24 8.84
CA SER A 11 10.04 5.90 8.74
C SER A 11 9.81 4.46 8.27
N THR A 12 8.69 3.88 8.69
CA THR A 12 8.25 2.56 8.21
C THR A 12 7.95 2.58 6.71
N GLN A 13 7.48 3.70 6.17
CA GLN A 13 7.27 3.86 4.72
C GLN A 13 8.55 3.67 3.92
N TYR A 14 9.66 4.29 4.32
CA TYR A 14 10.94 4.09 3.64
C TYR A 14 11.48 2.69 3.85
N ARG A 15 11.50 2.22 5.11
CA ARG A 15 12.17 0.96 5.48
C ARG A 15 11.45 -0.29 4.98
N LEU A 16 10.13 -0.23 4.82
CA LEU A 16 9.32 -1.40 4.49
C LEU A 16 8.64 -1.27 3.13
N TRP A 17 8.38 -0.06 2.65
CA TRP A 17 7.49 0.16 1.50
C TRP A 17 8.09 1.08 0.44
N SER A 18 9.42 1.15 0.34
CA SER A 18 10.13 1.85 -0.73
C SER A 18 11.09 0.90 -1.43
N PHE A 19 10.92 0.74 -2.74
CA PHE A 19 11.57 -0.27 -3.57
C PHE A 19 12.08 0.34 -4.87
N SER A 20 13.10 -0.29 -5.46
CA SER A 20 13.40 -0.05 -6.88
C SER A 20 12.30 -0.66 -7.77
N PRO A 21 12.12 -0.19 -9.01
CA PRO A 21 11.15 -0.79 -9.95
C PRO A 21 11.38 -2.29 -10.17
N ALA A 22 12.64 -2.72 -10.30
CA ALA A 22 13.00 -4.12 -10.45
C ALA A 22 12.60 -4.95 -9.22
N LYS A 23 12.85 -4.45 -8.00
CA LYS A 23 12.49 -5.16 -6.77
C LYS A 23 10.97 -5.27 -6.60
N LEU A 24 10.23 -4.22 -6.93
CA LEU A 24 8.76 -4.27 -6.88
C LEU A 24 8.18 -5.28 -7.87
N ALA A 25 8.74 -5.37 -9.07
CA ALA A 25 8.35 -6.37 -10.06
C ALA A 25 8.66 -7.81 -9.59
N GLU A 26 9.85 -8.03 -9.04
CA GLU A 26 10.25 -9.31 -8.44
C GLU A 26 9.31 -9.71 -7.30
N LEU A 27 8.94 -8.79 -6.41
CA LEU A 27 8.01 -9.05 -5.32
C LEU A 27 6.64 -9.49 -5.84
N ARG A 28 6.10 -8.80 -6.85
CA ARG A 28 4.81 -9.17 -7.49
C ARG A 28 4.85 -10.55 -8.11
N GLU A 29 5.93 -10.87 -8.85
CA GLU A 29 6.10 -12.19 -9.46
C GLU A 29 6.22 -13.29 -8.39
N THR A 30 7.00 -13.03 -7.33
CA THR A 30 7.16 -13.95 -6.21
C THR A 30 5.83 -14.22 -5.52
N THR A 31 5.08 -13.16 -5.17
CA THR A 31 3.74 -13.27 -4.55
C THR A 31 2.78 -14.06 -5.43
N ASN A 32 2.75 -13.78 -6.75
CA ASN A 32 1.91 -14.50 -7.69
C ASN A 32 2.28 -15.99 -7.78
N SER A 33 3.57 -16.30 -7.86
CA SER A 33 4.07 -17.68 -7.93
C SER A 33 3.74 -18.47 -6.66
N LEU A 34 3.96 -17.89 -5.48
CA LEU A 34 3.61 -18.51 -4.20
C LEU A 34 2.12 -18.80 -4.10
N ALA A 35 1.26 -17.87 -4.53
CA ALA A 35 -0.18 -18.06 -4.56
C ALA A 35 -0.60 -19.21 -5.50
N LYS A 36 0.00 -19.29 -6.70
CA LYS A 36 -0.24 -20.40 -7.64
C LYS A 36 0.12 -21.74 -7.03
N THR A 37 1.29 -21.85 -6.39
CA THR A 37 1.74 -23.07 -5.74
C THR A 37 0.80 -23.48 -4.61
N HIS A 38 0.40 -22.53 -3.74
CA HIS A 38 -0.52 -22.81 -2.65
C HIS A 38 -1.89 -23.29 -3.16
N ILE A 39 -2.49 -22.56 -4.10
CA ILE A 39 -3.82 -22.90 -4.64
C ILE A 39 -3.76 -24.24 -5.39
N THR A 40 -2.69 -24.49 -6.15
CA THR A 40 -2.49 -25.78 -6.84
C THR A 40 -2.42 -26.93 -5.83
N GLY A 41 -1.63 -26.79 -4.76
CA GLY A 41 -1.54 -27.80 -3.71
C GLY A 41 -2.90 -28.12 -3.09
N ARG A 42 -3.66 -27.09 -2.71
CA ARG A 42 -5.00 -27.25 -2.11
C ARG A 42 -6.02 -27.87 -3.08
N LEU A 43 -5.97 -27.51 -4.36
CA LEU A 43 -6.87 -28.08 -5.37
C LEU A 43 -6.58 -29.57 -5.61
N LEU A 44 -5.30 -29.97 -5.62
CA LEU A 44 -4.90 -31.37 -5.76
C LEU A 44 -5.31 -32.20 -4.53
N GLU A 45 -5.16 -31.65 -3.32
CA GLU A 45 -5.62 -32.29 -2.08
C GLU A 45 -7.14 -32.53 -2.08
N THR A 46 -7.92 -31.58 -2.62
CA THR A 46 -9.39 -31.64 -2.60
C THR A 46 -9.97 -32.55 -3.69
N LYS A 47 -9.34 -32.64 -4.86
CA LYS A 47 -9.85 -33.42 -6.01
C LYS A 47 -9.41 -34.89 -6.04
N GLY A 48 -8.44 -35.29 -5.21
CA GLY A 48 -7.88 -36.64 -5.20
C GLY A 48 -6.94 -36.93 -6.38
N PRO A 49 -6.08 -37.98 -6.29
CA PRO A 49 -5.00 -38.23 -7.25
C PRO A 49 -5.45 -38.68 -8.67
N ASP A 50 -6.72 -39.04 -8.86
CA ASP A 50 -7.23 -39.62 -10.12
C ASP A 50 -7.60 -38.59 -11.20
N GLN A 51 -7.65 -37.29 -10.87
CA GLN A 51 -7.84 -36.22 -11.86
C GLN A 51 -6.51 -35.46 -12.03
N GLY A 52 -5.73 -35.85 -13.04
CA GLY A 52 -4.43 -35.27 -13.33
C GLY A 52 -4.40 -33.75 -13.56
N THR A 53 -3.21 -33.23 -13.84
CA THR A 53 -2.88 -31.80 -13.98
C THR A 53 -3.69 -31.02 -15.02
N ASP A 54 -4.36 -31.71 -15.95
CA ASP A 54 -5.25 -31.12 -16.97
C ASP A 54 -6.52 -30.45 -16.39
N SER A 55 -6.81 -30.66 -15.09
CA SER A 55 -7.98 -30.08 -14.41
C SER A 55 -7.71 -28.76 -13.67
N LEU A 56 -6.48 -28.22 -13.73
CA LEU A 56 -6.12 -26.98 -13.05
C LEU A 56 -6.62 -25.75 -13.82
N PRO A 57 -7.16 -24.73 -13.12
CA PRO A 57 -7.61 -23.51 -13.77
C PRO A 57 -6.41 -22.71 -14.31
N GLU A 58 -6.66 -21.91 -15.34
CA GLU A 58 -5.69 -20.93 -15.82
C GLU A 58 -5.55 -19.80 -14.80
N PHE A 59 -4.39 -19.73 -14.14
CA PHE A 59 -4.08 -18.71 -13.13
C PHE A 59 -3.74 -17.36 -13.74
N LEU A 60 -3.93 -16.29 -12.95
CA LEU A 60 -3.52 -14.94 -13.33
C LEU A 60 -2.00 -14.81 -13.37
N THR A 61 -1.49 -14.04 -14.32
CA THR A 61 -0.09 -13.56 -14.34
C THR A 61 0.08 -12.35 -13.42
N ALA A 62 1.31 -12.03 -13.00
CA ALA A 62 1.57 -10.84 -12.18
C ALA A 62 1.15 -9.53 -12.87
N ALA A 63 1.24 -9.47 -14.20
CA ALA A 63 0.75 -8.33 -14.99
C ALA A 63 -0.78 -8.22 -14.95
N GLU A 64 -1.50 -9.34 -15.10
CA GLU A 64 -2.96 -9.38 -14.98
C GLU A 64 -3.42 -9.01 -13.56
N GLU A 65 -2.71 -9.47 -12.52
CA GLU A 65 -2.96 -9.05 -11.13
C GLU A 65 -2.77 -7.56 -10.93
N THR A 66 -1.68 -6.99 -11.48
CA THR A 66 -1.41 -5.55 -11.41
C THR A 66 -2.53 -4.75 -12.09
N GLN A 67 -3.04 -5.22 -13.21
CA GLN A 67 -4.16 -4.58 -13.92
C GLN A 67 -5.46 -4.64 -13.12
N LEU A 68 -5.77 -5.78 -12.50
CA LEU A 68 -6.92 -5.92 -11.59
C LEU A 68 -6.77 -5.03 -10.35
N LEU A 69 -5.58 -4.98 -9.76
CA LEU A 69 -5.31 -4.12 -8.60
C LEU A 69 -5.52 -2.64 -8.95
N LYS A 70 -5.13 -2.21 -10.15
CA LYS A 70 -5.41 -0.85 -10.63
C LYS A 70 -6.90 -0.55 -10.71
N PHE A 71 -7.68 -1.49 -11.25
CA PHE A 71 -9.14 -1.40 -11.28
C PHE A 71 -9.74 -1.30 -9.87
N PHE A 72 -9.37 -2.20 -8.95
CA PHE A 72 -9.89 -2.17 -7.57
C PHE A 72 -9.42 -0.94 -6.77
N THR A 73 -8.23 -0.41 -7.10
CA THR A 73 -7.75 0.86 -6.54
C THR A 73 -8.69 2.00 -6.91
N VAL A 74 -9.08 2.10 -8.18
CA VAL A 74 -10.01 3.14 -8.65
C VAL A 74 -11.40 2.96 -8.05
N GLU A 75 -11.89 1.73 -7.96
CA GLU A 75 -13.17 1.43 -7.30
C GLU A 75 -13.15 1.79 -5.81
N LEU A 76 -12.03 1.55 -5.11
CA LEU A 76 -11.83 2.02 -3.73
C LEU A 76 -11.93 3.53 -3.65
N MET A 77 -11.27 4.26 -4.55
CA MET A 77 -11.30 5.72 -4.54
C MET A 77 -12.71 6.27 -4.79
N ARG A 78 -13.46 5.68 -5.72
CA ARG A 78 -14.87 6.02 -5.97
C ARG A 78 -15.74 5.74 -4.74
N ALA A 79 -15.59 4.58 -4.11
CA ALA A 79 -16.27 4.24 -2.89
C ALA A 79 -15.94 5.21 -1.74
N ALA A 80 -14.68 5.64 -1.63
CA ALA A 80 -14.24 6.60 -0.63
C ALA A 80 -14.87 7.99 -0.82
N ILE A 81 -15.00 8.44 -2.08
CA ILE A 81 -15.69 9.68 -2.46
C ILE A 81 -17.18 9.57 -2.13
N PHE A 82 -17.84 8.47 -2.54
CA PHE A 82 -19.24 8.19 -2.23
C PHE A 82 -19.50 8.19 -0.73
N CYS A 83 -18.58 7.63 0.06
CA CYS A 83 -18.67 7.61 1.51
C CYS A 83 -18.45 8.98 2.17
N GLY A 84 -18.01 10.00 1.42
CA GLY A 84 -17.71 11.34 1.93
C GLY A 84 -16.46 11.41 2.81
N LEU A 85 -15.51 10.47 2.64
CA LEU A 85 -14.32 10.41 3.51
C LEU A 85 -13.36 11.57 3.25
N PRO A 86 -12.59 12.07 4.22
CA PRO A 86 -11.55 13.09 4.00
C PRO A 86 -10.42 12.63 3.07
N THR A 87 -9.74 13.56 2.39
CA THR A 87 -8.69 13.23 1.41
C THR A 87 -7.57 12.33 1.96
N GLU A 88 -7.08 12.60 3.17
CA GLU A 88 -6.04 11.78 3.82
C GLU A 88 -6.54 10.34 4.01
N VAL A 89 -7.75 10.16 4.56
CA VAL A 89 -8.37 8.84 4.75
C VAL A 89 -8.47 8.06 3.44
N ARG A 90 -8.89 8.73 2.34
CA ARG A 90 -8.96 8.10 1.02
C ARG A 90 -7.57 7.61 0.58
N ALA A 91 -6.57 8.46 0.73
CA ALA A 91 -5.20 8.17 0.31
C ALA A 91 -4.59 7.03 1.14
N THR A 92 -4.76 7.05 2.47
CA THR A 92 -4.29 6.00 3.39
C THR A 92 -4.93 4.66 3.06
N ALA A 93 -6.25 4.63 2.87
CA ALA A 93 -6.97 3.43 2.48
C ALA A 93 -6.48 2.86 1.13
N THR A 94 -6.27 3.72 0.13
CA THR A 94 -5.71 3.31 -1.16
C THR A 94 -4.30 2.73 -1.02
N VAL A 95 -3.43 3.36 -0.24
CA VAL A 95 -2.07 2.87 -0.01
C VAL A 95 -2.09 1.53 0.74
N PHE A 96 -2.97 1.35 1.72
CA PHE A 96 -3.13 0.07 2.40
C PHE A 96 -3.56 -1.05 1.46
N LEU A 97 -4.54 -0.82 0.58
CA LEU A 97 -4.96 -1.81 -0.42
C LEU A 97 -3.78 -2.23 -1.31
N ARG A 98 -3.00 -1.25 -1.77
CA ARG A 98 -1.87 -1.51 -2.67
C ARG A 98 -0.70 -2.18 -1.99
N ARG A 99 -0.39 -1.81 -0.74
CA ARG A 99 0.61 -2.51 0.09
C ARG A 99 0.19 -3.95 0.34
N PHE A 100 -1.08 -4.16 0.70
CA PHE A 100 -1.63 -5.50 0.96
C PHE A 100 -1.46 -6.43 -0.24
N PHE A 101 -1.80 -5.97 -1.44
CA PHE A 101 -1.71 -6.77 -2.67
C PHE A 101 -0.33 -6.80 -3.34
N ILE A 102 0.71 -6.22 -2.72
CA ILE A 102 2.11 -6.49 -3.10
C ILE A 102 2.59 -7.78 -2.45
N THR A 103 2.22 -8.01 -1.19
CA THR A 103 2.62 -9.19 -0.41
C THR A 103 1.59 -10.32 -0.46
N ASN A 104 0.40 -10.06 -0.97
CA ASN A 104 -0.67 -11.05 -1.11
C ASN A 104 -1.26 -11.01 -2.52
N SER A 105 -1.66 -12.16 -3.06
CA SER A 105 -2.28 -12.23 -4.39
C SER A 105 -3.77 -11.92 -4.34
N VAL A 106 -4.30 -11.32 -5.41
CA VAL A 106 -5.76 -11.16 -5.61
C VAL A 106 -6.49 -12.50 -5.77
N MET A 107 -5.75 -13.57 -6.09
CA MET A 107 -6.26 -14.94 -6.14
C MET A 107 -6.47 -15.53 -4.75
N THR A 108 -5.74 -15.04 -3.75
CA THR A 108 -5.81 -15.52 -2.37
C THR A 108 -6.90 -14.83 -1.57
N TYR A 109 -6.95 -13.49 -1.60
CA TYR A 109 -7.93 -12.71 -0.83
C TYR A 109 -8.79 -11.86 -1.75
N PRO A 110 -10.10 -11.71 -1.43
CA PRO A 110 -11.02 -11.08 -2.35
C PRO A 110 -10.92 -9.54 -2.24
N PRO A 111 -10.53 -8.84 -3.33
CA PRO A 111 -10.29 -7.39 -3.28
C PRO A 111 -11.56 -6.56 -3.03
N THR A 112 -12.75 -7.08 -3.33
CA THR A 112 -14.01 -6.34 -3.14
C THR A 112 -14.29 -6.08 -1.66
N GLU A 113 -14.01 -7.06 -0.81
CA GLU A 113 -14.22 -7.05 0.62
C GLU A 113 -13.07 -6.32 1.30
N LEU A 114 -11.83 -6.60 0.85
CA LEU A 114 -10.63 -5.89 1.33
C LEU A 114 -10.70 -4.39 1.09
N LEU A 115 -11.31 -3.90 0.00
CA LEU A 115 -11.46 -2.46 -0.23
C LEU A 115 -12.27 -1.79 0.88
N LYS A 116 -13.35 -2.45 1.35
CA LYS A 116 -14.24 -1.93 2.40
C LYS A 116 -13.51 -1.92 3.73
N THR A 117 -12.77 -3.00 4.02
CA THR A 117 -11.87 -3.07 5.18
C THR A 117 -10.81 -1.96 5.14
N CYS A 118 -10.18 -1.71 3.99
CA CYS A 118 -9.18 -0.65 3.84
C CYS A 118 -9.75 0.73 4.11
N LEU A 119 -10.97 1.03 3.64
CA LEU A 119 -11.65 2.29 3.91
C LEU A 119 -11.98 2.47 5.41
N PHE A 120 -12.49 1.42 6.05
CA PHE A 120 -12.80 1.44 7.48
C PHE A 120 -11.53 1.58 8.32
N PHE A 121 -10.51 0.77 8.06
CA PHE A 121 -9.25 0.79 8.81
C PHE A 121 -8.42 2.05 8.51
N GLY A 122 -8.43 2.53 7.27
CA GLY A 122 -7.81 3.82 6.90
C GLY A 122 -8.43 5.00 7.66
N SER A 123 -9.74 4.95 7.92
CA SER A 123 -10.40 5.94 8.78
C SER A 123 -9.83 5.89 10.20
N LYS A 124 -9.67 4.69 10.79
CA LYS A 124 -9.05 4.52 12.11
C LYS A 124 -7.60 5.01 12.15
N ALA A 125 -6.81 4.73 11.13
CA ALA A 125 -5.40 5.13 11.05
C ALA A 125 -5.22 6.65 11.03
N GLU A 126 -6.14 7.38 10.40
CA GLU A 126 -6.16 8.85 10.38
C GLU A 126 -6.95 9.48 11.55
N GLY A 127 -7.34 8.70 12.55
CA GLY A 127 -8.06 9.20 13.73
C GLY A 127 -9.55 9.51 13.50
N LEU A 128 -10.14 9.07 12.38
CA LEU A 128 -11.56 9.18 12.08
C LEU A 128 -12.30 7.89 12.48
N TYR A 129 -12.98 7.91 13.63
CA TYR A 129 -13.70 6.75 14.14
C TYR A 129 -15.19 6.79 13.75
N ALA A 130 -15.53 6.12 12.65
CA ALA A 130 -16.92 5.90 12.26
C ALA A 130 -17.50 4.68 12.98
N ARG A 131 -18.81 4.71 13.29
CA ARG A 131 -19.53 3.51 13.76
C ARG A 131 -19.61 2.51 12.62
N LEU A 132 -19.22 1.27 12.88
CA LEU A 132 -19.13 0.21 11.87
C LEU A 132 -20.48 -0.05 11.17
N ALA A 133 -21.57 -0.21 11.92
CA ALA A 133 -22.94 -0.31 11.37
C ALA A 133 -23.24 0.75 10.30
N LYS A 134 -23.07 2.03 10.64
CA LYS A 134 -23.32 3.16 9.72
C LYS A 134 -22.39 3.16 8.50
N PHE A 135 -21.21 2.56 8.63
CA PHE A 135 -20.28 2.44 7.53
C PHE A 135 -20.68 1.28 6.60
N ALA A 136 -21.07 0.13 7.18
CA ALA A 136 -21.58 -1.02 6.44
C ALA A 136 -22.86 -0.68 5.65
N ASP A 137 -23.78 0.09 6.24
CA ASP A 137 -25.02 0.56 5.60
C ASP A 137 -24.81 1.34 4.29
N LYS A 138 -23.61 1.89 4.06
CA LYS A 138 -23.28 2.60 2.81
C LYS A 138 -23.03 1.65 1.64
N PHE A 139 -22.79 0.36 1.91
CA PHE A 139 -22.47 -0.63 0.89
C PHE A 139 -23.60 -1.65 0.76
N PRO A 140 -24.02 -2.01 -0.47
CA PRO A 140 -25.05 -3.00 -0.66
C PRO A 140 -24.58 -4.37 -0.16
N ASN A 141 -25.49 -5.12 0.48
CA ASN A 141 -25.28 -6.50 0.94
C ASN A 141 -23.96 -6.68 1.71
N THR A 142 -23.61 -5.72 2.57
CA THR A 142 -22.37 -5.76 3.35
C THR A 142 -22.71 -5.84 4.82
N SER A 143 -22.21 -6.87 5.51
CA SER A 143 -22.35 -6.99 6.96
C SER A 143 -21.18 -6.36 7.71
N GLU A 144 -21.39 -6.02 8.98
CA GLU A 144 -20.32 -5.56 9.87
C GLU A 144 -19.22 -6.62 10.03
N GLU A 145 -19.61 -7.89 10.09
CA GLU A 145 -18.70 -9.03 10.27
C GLU A 145 -17.76 -9.18 9.07
N GLU A 146 -18.24 -9.00 7.83
CA GLU A 146 -17.40 -9.06 6.62
C GLU A 146 -16.27 -8.03 6.64
N ILE A 147 -16.55 -6.81 7.11
CA ILE A 147 -15.55 -5.75 7.20
C ILE A 147 -14.52 -6.08 8.29
N LEU A 148 -14.97 -6.54 9.45
CA LEU A 148 -14.11 -6.92 10.58
C LEU A 148 -13.27 -8.17 10.32
N ALA A 149 -13.76 -9.10 9.50
CA ALA A 149 -13.06 -10.32 9.15
C ALA A 149 -11.73 -10.03 8.46
N GLY A 150 -11.70 -9.01 7.60
CA GLY A 150 -10.49 -8.55 6.92
C GLY A 150 -9.57 -7.66 7.77
N GLU A 151 -10.01 -7.12 8.91
CA GLU A 151 -9.29 -6.03 9.60
C GLU A 151 -7.90 -6.45 10.08
N PHE A 152 -7.81 -7.54 10.86
CA PHE A 152 -6.52 -8.01 11.35
C PHE A 152 -5.65 -8.58 10.22
N LEU A 153 -6.27 -9.20 9.22
CA LEU A 153 -5.58 -9.67 8.03
C LEU A 153 -4.92 -8.50 7.28
N LEU A 154 -5.62 -7.38 7.13
CA LEU A 154 -5.06 -6.16 6.54
C LEU A 154 -3.88 -5.65 7.36
N CYS A 155 -3.99 -5.58 8.69
CA CYS A 155 -2.90 -5.18 9.58
C CYS A 155 -1.64 -6.01 9.36
N GLN A 156 -1.80 -7.32 9.22
CA GLN A 156 -0.70 -8.24 8.93
C GLN A 156 -0.11 -7.97 7.54
N GLY A 157 -0.95 -7.86 6.51
CA GLY A 157 -0.49 -7.61 5.14
C GLY A 157 0.22 -6.26 4.95
N VAL A 158 -0.18 -5.21 5.68
CA VAL A 158 0.54 -3.92 5.69
C VAL A 158 1.68 -3.88 6.71
N ARG A 159 2.01 -5.01 7.34
CA ARG A 159 3.10 -5.18 8.31
C ARG A 159 3.05 -4.20 9.48
N PHE A 160 1.85 -3.90 9.95
CA PHE A 160 1.59 -2.95 11.03
C PHE A 160 2.18 -1.54 10.78
N ALA A 161 2.47 -1.19 9.52
CA ALA A 161 3.02 0.10 9.12
C ALA A 161 1.89 1.08 8.79
N PHE A 162 1.23 1.58 9.84
CA PHE A 162 0.04 2.42 9.71
C PHE A 162 0.34 3.91 9.41
N ASP A 163 1.54 4.39 9.77
CA ASP A 163 1.99 5.75 9.42
C ASP A 163 2.28 5.85 7.92
N VAL A 164 1.37 6.48 7.17
CA VAL A 164 1.51 6.78 5.75
C VAL A 164 1.73 8.28 5.57
N ARG A 165 2.82 8.64 4.89
CA ARG A 165 3.18 10.04 4.65
C ARG A 165 2.67 10.46 3.28
N HIS A 166 1.73 11.39 3.27
CA HIS A 166 1.12 11.91 2.05
C HIS A 166 1.75 13.24 1.59
N PRO A 167 1.79 13.51 0.26
CA PRO A 167 2.36 14.71 -0.32
C PRO A 167 1.47 15.96 -0.20
N PHE A 168 0.23 15.84 0.30
CA PHE A 168 -0.73 16.96 0.30
C PHE A 168 -0.28 18.14 1.17
N ARG A 169 0.24 17.86 2.37
CA ARG A 169 0.80 18.91 3.25
C ARG A 169 2.10 19.51 2.70
N ALA A 170 2.89 18.70 2.00
CA ALA A 170 4.09 19.20 1.32
C ALA A 170 3.72 20.19 0.22
N LEU A 171 2.62 19.96 -0.50
CA LEU A 171 2.12 20.89 -1.50
C LEU A 171 1.71 22.22 -0.86
N GLU A 172 0.99 22.21 0.27
CA GLU A 172 0.66 23.43 0.99
C GLU A 172 1.92 24.23 1.38
N GLY A 173 2.94 23.56 1.90
CA GLY A 173 4.22 24.20 2.22
C GLY A 173 4.92 24.79 1.00
N ALA A 174 4.95 24.07 -0.11
CA ALA A 174 5.55 24.53 -1.37
C ALA A 174 4.81 25.74 -1.98
N ILE A 175 3.48 25.76 -1.89
CA ILE A 175 2.69 26.90 -2.36
C ILE A 175 2.89 28.12 -1.46
N LEU A 176 2.97 27.94 -0.15
CA LEU A 176 3.32 29.03 0.78
C LEU A 176 4.70 29.61 0.45
N GLU A 177 5.68 28.76 0.14
CA GLU A 177 7.01 29.16 -0.29
C GLU A 177 6.97 30.01 -1.58
N LEU A 178 6.28 29.51 -2.61
CA LEU A 178 6.12 30.23 -3.88
C LEU A 178 5.44 31.59 -3.71
N ARG A 179 4.43 31.70 -2.84
CA ARG A 179 3.74 32.96 -2.55
C ARG A 179 4.63 34.02 -1.90
N ARG A 180 5.82 33.66 -1.37
CA ARG A 180 6.79 34.62 -0.83
C ARG A 180 7.51 35.41 -1.92
N HIS A 181 7.53 34.88 -3.15
CA HIS A 181 8.21 35.52 -4.28
C HIS A 181 7.31 36.59 -4.92
N PRO A 182 7.70 37.87 -4.90
CA PRO A 182 6.89 38.96 -5.43
C PRO A 182 6.82 38.97 -6.96
N ASP A 183 7.78 38.32 -7.63
CA ASP A 183 7.84 38.16 -9.08
C ASP A 183 6.84 37.13 -9.63
N LEU A 184 6.23 36.32 -8.77
CA LEU A 184 5.27 35.29 -9.18
C LEU A 184 3.84 35.81 -9.07
N GLU A 185 3.11 35.71 -10.18
CA GLU A 185 1.69 36.07 -10.22
C GLU A 185 0.86 35.12 -9.34
N LYS A 186 0.15 35.67 -8.36
CA LYS A 186 -0.70 34.89 -7.43
C LYS A 186 -1.70 33.98 -8.16
N PRO A 187 -2.42 34.43 -9.22
CA PRO A 187 -3.35 33.55 -9.95
C PRO A 187 -2.68 32.33 -10.58
N ARG A 188 -1.44 32.48 -11.06
CA ARG A 188 -0.66 31.37 -11.65
C ARG A 188 -0.33 30.32 -10.59
N VAL A 189 0.12 30.77 -9.41
CA VAL A 189 0.43 29.89 -8.27
C VAL A 189 -0.83 29.17 -7.78
N ASP A 190 -1.97 29.86 -7.70
CA ASP A 190 -3.23 29.29 -7.27
C ASP A 190 -3.78 28.25 -8.28
N ALA A 191 -3.67 28.52 -9.59
CA ALA A 191 -4.02 27.56 -10.62
C ALA A 191 -3.14 26.29 -10.56
N ALA A 192 -1.83 26.47 -10.38
CA ALA A 192 -0.89 25.36 -10.22
C ALA A 192 -1.18 24.55 -8.94
N HIS A 193 -1.57 25.21 -7.85
CA HIS A 193 -1.97 24.57 -6.60
C HIS A 193 -3.17 23.66 -6.78
N VAL A 194 -4.24 24.16 -7.41
CA VAL A 194 -5.46 23.38 -7.68
C VAL A 194 -5.13 22.17 -8.54
N ARG A 195 -4.42 22.38 -9.65
CA ARG A 195 -4.06 21.30 -10.58
C ARG A 195 -3.15 20.25 -9.95
N ALA A 196 -2.09 20.66 -9.25
CA ALA A 196 -1.20 19.74 -8.57
C ALA A 196 -1.95 18.92 -7.50
N ARG A 197 -2.88 19.53 -6.78
CA ARG A 197 -3.71 18.86 -5.76
C ARG A 197 -4.61 17.79 -6.38
N GLU A 198 -5.17 18.01 -7.56
CA GLU A 198 -5.95 17.00 -8.30
C GLU A 198 -5.07 15.81 -8.73
N ILE A 199 -3.88 16.09 -9.27
CA ILE A 199 -2.90 15.07 -9.67
C ILE A 199 -2.50 14.22 -8.46
N LEU A 200 -2.20 14.84 -7.31
CA LEU A 200 -1.86 14.11 -6.09
C LEU A 200 -3.01 13.23 -5.61
N LYS A 201 -4.27 13.69 -5.73
CA LYS A 201 -5.45 12.93 -5.31
C LYS A 201 -5.75 11.71 -6.19
N PHE A 202 -5.16 11.60 -7.38
CA PHE A 202 -5.41 10.49 -8.30
C PHE A 202 -4.13 9.79 -8.77
N SER A 203 -3.32 10.47 -9.59
CA SER A 203 -2.15 9.91 -10.27
C SER A 203 -1.17 9.25 -9.31
N SER A 204 -0.91 9.89 -8.15
CA SER A 204 0.03 9.35 -7.17
C SER A 204 -0.48 8.07 -6.48
N LEU A 205 -1.79 7.90 -6.38
CA LEU A 205 -2.45 6.78 -5.70
C LEU A 205 -2.73 5.60 -6.62
N VAL A 206 -2.80 5.81 -7.94
CA VAL A 206 -3.04 4.76 -8.95
C VAL A 206 -1.73 4.21 -9.52
N THR A 207 -0.68 5.03 -9.61
CA THR A 207 0.66 4.64 -10.11
C THR A 207 1.58 4.19 -8.98
N ASP A 208 2.68 3.49 -9.26
CA ASP A 208 3.62 3.00 -8.23
C ASP A 208 4.47 4.10 -7.55
N ALA A 209 4.06 5.37 -7.63
CA ALA A 209 4.80 6.52 -7.13
C ALA A 209 5.19 6.41 -5.64
N TYR A 210 4.26 5.97 -4.78
CA TYR A 210 4.49 5.80 -3.33
C TYR A 210 5.56 4.75 -2.98
N PHE A 211 5.88 3.84 -3.90
CA PHE A 211 6.89 2.81 -3.71
C PHE A 211 8.26 3.26 -4.18
N HIS A 212 8.36 4.24 -5.08
CA HIS A 212 9.61 4.62 -5.72
C HIS A 212 10.14 5.99 -5.26
N TYR A 213 9.24 6.87 -4.81
CA TYR A 213 9.56 8.28 -4.57
C TYR A 213 9.12 8.74 -3.19
N THR A 214 9.81 9.76 -2.67
CA THR A 214 9.44 10.41 -1.40
C THR A 214 8.22 11.31 -1.58
N PRO A 215 7.47 11.64 -0.51
CA PRO A 215 6.35 12.57 -0.61
C PRO A 215 6.73 13.94 -1.19
N SER A 216 7.94 14.46 -0.92
CA SER A 216 8.43 15.71 -1.49
C SER A 216 8.70 15.59 -3.00
N GLN A 217 9.28 14.47 -3.45
CA GLN A 217 9.50 14.20 -4.87
C GLN A 217 8.17 14.04 -5.63
N ILE A 218 7.20 13.31 -5.08
CA ILE A 218 5.86 13.15 -5.66
C ILE A 218 5.15 14.50 -5.75
N MET A 219 5.26 15.32 -4.70
CA MET A 219 4.70 16.68 -4.68
C MET A 219 5.32 17.56 -5.77
N LEU A 220 6.65 17.60 -5.88
CA LEU A 220 7.34 18.39 -6.90
C LEU A 220 7.04 17.90 -8.32
N ALA A 221 6.88 16.58 -8.51
CA ALA A 221 6.48 16.01 -9.80
C ALA A 221 5.05 16.42 -10.19
N ALA A 222 4.10 16.39 -9.24
CA ALA A 222 2.74 16.87 -9.47
C ALA A 222 2.69 18.38 -9.75
N LEU A 223 3.49 19.17 -9.03
CA LEU A 223 3.65 20.60 -9.31
C LEU A 223 4.28 20.82 -10.68
N SER A 224 5.27 20.02 -11.09
CA SER A 224 5.91 20.13 -12.41
C SER A 224 4.98 19.72 -13.56
N LEU A 225 4.00 18.84 -13.32
CA LEU A 225 2.91 18.57 -14.26
C LEU A 225 1.92 19.75 -14.38
N ALA A 226 1.68 20.46 -13.28
CA ALA A 226 0.81 21.63 -13.27
C ALA A 226 1.48 22.88 -13.86
N ASP A 227 2.71 23.15 -13.44
CA ASP A 227 3.57 24.24 -13.90
C ASP A 227 5.05 23.88 -13.64
N ARG A 228 5.75 23.53 -14.72
CA ARG A 228 7.16 23.14 -14.69
C ARG A 228 8.07 24.23 -14.11
N GLY A 229 7.80 25.50 -14.45
CA GLY A 229 8.65 26.62 -14.04
C GLY A 229 8.58 26.89 -12.54
N LEU A 230 7.40 26.72 -11.92
CA LEU A 230 7.25 26.86 -10.47
C LEU A 230 7.99 25.75 -9.70
N ALA A 231 7.93 24.51 -10.19
CA ALA A 231 8.67 23.40 -9.59
C ALA A 231 10.19 23.58 -9.71
N GLU A 232 10.68 23.96 -10.89
CA GLU A 232 12.10 24.25 -11.12
C GLU A 232 12.60 25.39 -10.22
N ARG A 233 11.81 26.46 -10.07
CA ARG A 233 12.15 27.60 -9.20
C ARG A 233 12.28 27.19 -7.73
N LEU A 234 11.40 26.32 -7.22
CA LEU A 234 11.51 25.80 -5.85
C LEU A 234 12.78 24.99 -5.65
N VAL A 235 13.11 24.11 -6.59
CA VAL A 235 14.33 23.31 -6.51
C VAL A 235 15.56 24.21 -6.57
N GLN A 236 15.61 25.15 -7.53
CA GLN A 236 16.72 26.10 -7.63
C GLN A 236 16.91 26.91 -6.34
N GLY A 237 15.83 27.48 -5.79
CA GLY A 237 15.89 28.26 -4.55
C GLY A 237 16.38 27.45 -3.35
N ALA A 238 15.99 26.18 -3.23
CA ALA A 238 16.44 25.30 -2.15
C ALA A 238 17.96 25.01 -2.21
N PHE A 239 18.51 24.82 -3.42
CA PHE A 239 19.94 24.59 -3.61
C PHE A 239 20.77 25.88 -3.54
N GLU A 240 20.18 27.04 -3.85
CA GLU A 240 20.82 28.36 -3.72
C GLU A 240 20.87 28.87 -2.28
N ALA A 241 19.79 28.68 -1.49
CA ALA A 241 19.73 29.11 -0.08
C ALA A 241 20.80 28.44 0.80
N SER A 242 21.32 27.27 0.39
CA SER A 242 22.43 26.57 1.04
C SER A 242 23.82 27.21 0.80
N ARG A 243 23.91 28.31 0.03
CA ARG A 243 25.16 29.05 -0.23
C ARG A 243 25.56 30.04 0.87
N ASN A 244 24.65 30.44 1.75
CA ASN A 244 24.92 31.51 2.72
C ASN A 244 25.72 31.07 3.98
N GLY A 245 26.25 29.84 4.00
CA GLY A 245 26.88 29.25 5.20
C GLY A 245 28.37 28.96 5.10
N GLU A 246 28.86 28.33 4.04
CA GLU A 246 30.24 27.81 4.01
C GLU A 246 30.78 27.78 2.58
N GLN A 247 32.02 28.26 2.40
CA GLN A 247 32.84 28.07 1.20
C GLN A 247 33.16 26.58 1.05
N ALA A 248 32.25 25.82 0.46
CA ALA A 248 32.48 24.45 0.01
C ALA A 248 32.43 24.40 -1.52
N ASP A 249 33.27 23.53 -2.10
CA ASP A 249 33.45 23.28 -3.53
C ASP A 249 32.08 23.18 -4.27
N PRO A 250 31.85 23.92 -5.38
CA PRO A 250 30.53 24.03 -6.01
C PRO A 250 30.05 22.78 -6.78
N THR A 251 30.94 21.83 -7.06
CA THR A 251 30.71 20.65 -7.91
C THR A 251 29.79 19.57 -7.29
N PRO A 252 29.96 19.08 -6.04
CA PRO A 252 29.10 18.03 -5.48
C PRO A 252 27.64 18.44 -5.28
N LYS A 253 27.35 19.74 -5.14
CA LYS A 253 25.97 20.24 -4.97
C LYS A 253 25.22 20.35 -6.29
N SER A 254 25.89 20.63 -7.42
CA SER A 254 25.22 20.62 -8.74
C SER A 254 24.84 19.21 -9.15
N ASP A 255 25.71 18.23 -8.92
CA ASP A 255 25.45 16.83 -9.26
C ASP A 255 24.24 16.28 -8.48
N LEU A 256 24.12 16.64 -7.21
CA LEU A 256 22.96 16.28 -6.39
C LEU A 256 21.68 16.96 -6.87
N ARG A 257 21.74 18.25 -7.25
CA ARG A 257 20.59 18.96 -7.82
C ARG A 257 20.12 18.29 -9.11
N ASP A 258 21.03 17.96 -10.01
CA ASP A 258 20.72 17.36 -11.29
C ASP A 258 20.13 15.94 -11.11
N LYS A 259 20.63 15.19 -10.12
CA LYS A 259 20.03 13.91 -9.70
C LYS A 259 18.62 14.08 -9.14
N VAL A 260 18.37 15.10 -8.31
CA VAL A 260 17.03 15.41 -7.78
C VAL A 260 16.08 15.78 -8.92
N MET A 261 16.51 16.63 -9.84
CA MET A 261 15.72 17.01 -11.01
C MET A 261 15.40 15.81 -11.91
N GLY A 262 16.38 14.94 -12.19
CA GLY A 262 16.16 13.70 -12.92
C GLY A 262 15.16 12.78 -12.22
N THR A 263 15.23 12.68 -10.89
CA THR A 263 14.27 11.89 -10.10
C THR A 263 12.85 12.46 -10.17
N ILE A 264 12.71 13.80 -10.14
CA ILE A 264 11.43 14.50 -10.28
C ILE A 264 10.86 14.26 -11.68
N GLU A 265 11.67 14.33 -12.72
CA GLU A 265 11.22 14.07 -14.09
C GLU A 265 10.73 12.63 -14.26
N SER A 266 11.48 11.63 -13.77
CA SER A 266 11.01 10.23 -13.83
C SER A 266 9.71 10.02 -13.04
N CYS A 267 9.55 10.68 -11.88
CA CYS A 267 8.30 10.64 -11.13
C CYS A 267 7.15 11.32 -11.90
N ARG A 268 7.43 12.45 -12.56
CA ARG A 268 6.48 13.20 -13.40
C ARG A 268 6.00 12.36 -14.57
N GLU A 269 6.90 11.68 -15.28
CA GLU A 269 6.56 10.74 -16.35
C GLU A 269 5.66 9.61 -15.84
N LEU A 270 5.98 9.04 -14.68
CA LEU A 270 5.15 8.00 -14.06
C LEU A 270 3.75 8.52 -13.74
N LEU A 271 3.62 9.70 -13.10
CA LEU A 271 2.33 10.31 -12.78
C LEU A 271 1.52 10.65 -14.05
N ALA A 272 2.18 11.08 -15.12
CA ALA A 272 1.55 11.41 -16.39
C ALA A 272 0.89 10.20 -17.09
N THR A 273 1.26 8.96 -16.73
CA THR A 273 0.60 7.75 -17.26
C THR A 273 -0.84 7.59 -16.78
N GLU A 274 -1.19 8.18 -15.62
CA GLU A 274 -2.54 8.12 -15.05
C GLU A 274 -3.00 9.50 -14.59
N PRO A 275 -3.32 10.42 -15.51
CA PRO A 275 -3.79 11.75 -15.15
C PRO A 275 -5.22 11.70 -14.57
N PRO A 276 -5.64 12.70 -13.77
CA PRO A 276 -6.93 12.70 -13.06
C PRO A 276 -8.14 12.43 -13.93
N GLU A 277 -8.12 12.90 -15.18
CA GLU A 277 -9.19 12.78 -16.17
C GLU A 277 -9.58 11.31 -16.41
N ARG A 278 -8.63 10.37 -16.30
CA ARG A 278 -8.90 8.94 -16.49
C ARG A 278 -9.93 8.39 -15.51
N LEU A 279 -10.07 8.97 -14.32
CA LEU A 279 -11.08 8.56 -13.34
C LEU A 279 -12.50 8.62 -13.91
N GLU A 280 -12.78 9.64 -14.72
CA GLU A 280 -14.10 9.90 -15.29
C GLU A 280 -14.17 9.43 -16.76
N GLU A 281 -13.11 9.65 -17.53
CA GLU A 281 -13.10 9.44 -18.98
C GLU A 281 -12.78 8.01 -19.40
N TYR A 282 -11.96 7.28 -18.62
CA TYR A 282 -11.52 5.92 -18.98
C TYR A 282 -12.24 4.86 -18.14
N TRP A 283 -12.23 5.01 -16.82
CA TRP A 283 -12.78 3.99 -15.93
C TRP A 283 -14.30 3.96 -16.01
N GLY A 284 -14.88 2.79 -16.31
CA GLY A 284 -16.32 2.63 -16.52
C GLY A 284 -16.76 2.73 -17.98
N THR A 285 -15.83 3.01 -18.90
CA THR A 285 -16.08 2.91 -20.33
C THR A 285 -16.20 1.46 -20.80
N LEU A 286 -16.69 1.29 -22.02
CA LEU A 286 -16.75 -0.01 -22.69
C LEU A 286 -15.35 -0.62 -22.89
N GLU A 287 -14.33 0.22 -23.10
CA GLU A 287 -12.94 -0.20 -23.27
C GLU A 287 -12.36 -0.79 -21.99
N SER A 288 -12.40 -0.05 -20.88
CA SER A 288 -11.93 -0.55 -19.58
C SER A 288 -12.67 -1.83 -19.19
N THR A 289 -13.97 -1.87 -19.47
CA THR A 289 -14.83 -3.02 -19.16
C THR A 289 -14.47 -4.25 -19.98
N LYS A 290 -14.13 -4.09 -21.27
CA LYS A 290 -13.65 -5.19 -22.13
C LYS A 290 -12.33 -5.77 -21.65
N LEU A 291 -11.45 -4.93 -21.09
CA LEU A 291 -10.17 -5.36 -20.54
C LEU A 291 -10.34 -6.10 -19.19
N ILE A 292 -11.18 -5.59 -18.29
CA ILE A 292 -11.30 -6.10 -16.92
C ILE A 292 -12.23 -7.32 -16.81
N LYS A 293 -13.33 -7.39 -17.58
CA LYS A 293 -14.30 -8.49 -17.48
C LYS A 293 -13.69 -9.89 -17.68
N PRO A 294 -12.82 -10.13 -18.68
CA PRO A 294 -12.13 -11.41 -18.83
C PRO A 294 -11.29 -11.77 -17.62
N LEU A 295 -10.57 -10.81 -17.05
CA LEU A 295 -9.71 -11.01 -15.88
C LEU A 295 -10.54 -11.36 -14.63
N LEU A 296 -11.69 -10.71 -14.42
CA LEU A 296 -12.61 -11.08 -13.33
C LEU A 296 -13.19 -12.49 -13.50
N ARG A 297 -13.50 -12.90 -14.74
CA ARG A 297 -13.96 -14.26 -15.03
C ARG A 297 -12.86 -15.30 -14.78
N LYS A 298 -11.62 -14.98 -15.13
CA LYS A 298 -10.44 -15.82 -14.88
C LYS A 298 -10.19 -15.93 -13.37
N LEU A 299 -10.17 -14.80 -12.65
CA LEU A 299 -10.05 -14.75 -11.19
C LEU A 299 -11.09 -15.63 -10.50
N LYS A 300 -12.37 -15.57 -10.92
CA LYS A 300 -13.43 -16.38 -10.32
C LYS A 300 -13.16 -17.90 -10.42
N LYS A 301 -12.41 -18.35 -11.43
CA LYS A 301 -12.09 -19.77 -11.65
C LYS A 301 -10.82 -20.23 -10.91
N CYS A 302 -9.89 -19.32 -10.62
CA CYS A 302 -8.58 -19.64 -10.06
C CYS A 302 -8.38 -19.10 -8.64
N ARG A 303 -9.45 -18.76 -7.92
CA ARG A 303 -9.39 -18.30 -6.53
C ARG A 303 -9.07 -19.43 -5.56
N ASP A 304 -8.41 -19.07 -4.47
CA ASP A 304 -8.21 -19.92 -3.30
C ASP A 304 -9.58 -20.24 -2.66
N PRO A 305 -9.99 -21.52 -2.59
CA PRO A 305 -11.32 -21.89 -2.08
C PRO A 305 -11.47 -21.63 -0.57
N ASP A 306 -10.38 -21.69 0.19
CA ASP A 306 -10.42 -21.59 1.66
C ASP A 306 -10.32 -20.13 2.14
N ARG A 307 -9.69 -19.26 1.34
CA ARG A 307 -9.42 -17.86 1.69
C ARG A 307 -10.27 -16.84 0.95
N ALA A 308 -11.10 -17.30 0.02
CA ALA A 308 -12.05 -16.44 -0.70
C ALA A 308 -13.17 -15.88 0.20
N ASP A 309 -13.52 -16.55 1.30
CA ASP A 309 -14.48 -16.07 2.29
C ASP A 309 -13.76 -15.69 3.59
N LEU A 310 -13.65 -14.39 3.83
CA LEU A 310 -12.94 -13.85 4.99
C LEU A 310 -13.64 -14.17 6.31
N VAL A 311 -14.97 -14.24 6.32
CA VAL A 311 -15.75 -14.53 7.53
C VAL A 311 -15.55 -15.98 7.92
N ALA A 312 -15.65 -16.89 6.95
CA ALA A 312 -15.35 -18.31 7.17
C ALA A 312 -13.90 -18.51 7.64
N LEU A 313 -12.94 -17.81 7.03
CA LEU A 313 -11.53 -17.85 7.42
C LEU A 313 -11.32 -17.37 8.87
N GLN A 314 -11.95 -16.26 9.25
CA GLN A 314 -11.84 -15.73 10.62
C GLN A 314 -12.46 -16.70 11.63
N ARG A 315 -13.63 -17.27 11.31
CA ARG A 315 -14.30 -18.26 12.16
C ARG A 315 -13.44 -19.51 12.35
N ALA A 316 -12.91 -20.08 11.27
CA ALA A 316 -12.02 -21.24 11.33
C ALA A 316 -10.77 -20.96 12.21
N ARG A 317 -10.15 -19.78 12.06
CA ARG A 317 -9.01 -19.37 12.90
C ARG A 317 -9.37 -19.26 14.39
N ARG A 318 -10.56 -18.71 14.72
CA ARG A 318 -11.05 -18.62 16.10
C ARG A 318 -11.32 -20.00 16.69
N GLU A 319 -11.95 -20.89 15.94
CA GLU A 319 -12.23 -22.27 16.37
C GLU A 319 -10.93 -23.07 16.61
N MET A 320 -9.94 -22.94 15.71
CA MET A 320 -8.61 -23.56 15.91
C MET A 320 -7.88 -23.01 17.14
N ALA A 321 -7.99 -21.70 17.41
CA ALA A 321 -7.40 -21.08 18.59
C ALA A 321 -8.05 -21.62 19.89
N ALA A 322 -9.38 -21.70 19.93
CA ALA A 322 -10.12 -22.26 21.06
C ALA A 322 -9.76 -23.74 21.30
N GLN A 323 -9.66 -24.56 20.25
CA GLN A 323 -9.24 -25.95 20.37
C GLN A 323 -7.80 -26.10 20.89
N LYS A 324 -6.90 -25.17 20.52
CA LYS A 324 -5.51 -25.17 20.99
C LYS A 324 -5.39 -24.80 22.46
N GLU A 325 -6.22 -23.87 22.94
CA GLU A 325 -6.32 -23.54 24.37
C GLU A 325 -6.90 -24.70 25.19
N ILE A 326 -7.93 -25.38 24.68
CA ILE A 326 -8.51 -26.57 25.33
C ILE A 326 -7.51 -27.74 25.39
N ARG A 327 -6.57 -27.84 24.44
CA ARG A 327 -5.48 -28.83 24.44
C ARG A 327 -4.29 -28.45 25.35
N GLN A 328 -4.26 -27.25 25.95
CA GLN A 328 -3.27 -26.84 26.96
C GLN A 328 -3.82 -26.80 28.42
N PRO A 329 -4.39 -27.86 29.02
CA PRO A 329 -4.53 -27.92 30.46
C PRO A 329 -3.35 -28.66 31.11
N LYS A 330 -2.71 -27.99 32.09
CA LYS A 330 -1.71 -28.43 33.09
C LYS A 330 -0.23 -28.56 32.64
N ALA A 331 0.58 -27.56 33.01
CA ALA A 331 1.60 -27.67 34.07
C ALA A 331 2.52 -26.43 34.10
N GLY A 332 2.62 -25.77 35.26
CA GLY A 332 3.64 -24.76 35.58
C GLY A 332 3.05 -23.46 36.12
N GLY A 333 3.17 -23.24 37.43
CA GLY A 333 2.47 -22.20 38.19
C GLY A 333 2.94 -20.76 37.99
N ASP A 334 2.05 -19.85 38.39
CA ASP A 334 2.10 -18.37 38.32
C ASP A 334 3.17 -17.73 39.24
N ALA A 335 4.45 -18.05 39.06
CA ALA A 335 5.52 -17.52 39.93
C ALA A 335 6.75 -16.92 39.22
N SER A 336 6.65 -16.46 37.96
CA SER A 336 7.81 -15.85 37.27
C SER A 336 7.55 -14.57 36.48
N VAL A 337 6.39 -13.93 36.65
CA VAL A 337 6.05 -12.70 35.90
C VAL A 337 6.64 -11.43 36.52
N PHE A 338 7.14 -11.47 37.77
CA PHE A 338 7.80 -10.33 38.41
C PHE A 338 9.23 -10.67 38.85
N GLY A 339 10.19 -10.38 37.96
CA GLY A 339 11.55 -9.95 38.25
C GLY A 339 12.48 -10.89 39.03
N SER A 340 13.41 -11.52 38.32
CA SER A 340 14.77 -11.75 38.84
C SER A 340 15.78 -11.91 37.71
N GLU A 341 16.69 -10.92 37.66
CA GLU A 341 18.12 -11.00 37.36
C GLU A 341 18.65 -11.39 35.97
N ILE A 342 19.60 -10.54 35.58
CA ILE A 342 20.50 -10.57 34.43
C ILE A 342 21.42 -11.79 34.55
N GLY A 343 21.42 -12.68 33.54
CA GLY A 343 22.49 -13.67 33.38
C GLY A 343 22.11 -14.92 32.58
N THR A 344 22.87 -15.13 31.50
CA THR A 344 23.18 -16.41 30.80
C THR A 344 22.13 -17.11 29.90
N ALA A 345 22.31 -16.88 28.60
CA ALA A 345 22.42 -17.88 27.53
C ALA A 345 21.26 -18.85 27.16
N GLY A 346 20.02 -18.68 27.65
CA GLY A 346 18.90 -19.57 27.26
C GLY A 346 17.80 -18.96 26.37
N GLY A 347 17.76 -17.63 26.20
CA GLY A 347 16.60 -16.93 25.63
C GLY A 347 16.53 -16.84 24.10
N ASN A 348 17.66 -17.00 23.41
CA ASN A 348 17.70 -16.88 21.94
C ASN A 348 17.09 -18.11 21.27
N ASP A 349 17.40 -19.33 21.72
CA ASP A 349 16.91 -20.56 21.10
C ASP A 349 15.37 -20.71 21.20
N ALA A 350 14.76 -20.26 22.30
CA ALA A 350 13.30 -20.30 22.44
C ALA A 350 12.59 -19.27 21.53
N ARG A 351 13.19 -18.10 21.32
CA ARG A 351 12.70 -17.09 20.38
C ARG A 351 12.93 -17.52 18.93
N GLU A 352 14.07 -18.13 18.65
CA GLU A 352 14.42 -18.64 17.33
C GLU A 352 13.58 -19.87 16.96
N ALA A 353 13.32 -20.77 17.89
CA ALA A 353 12.38 -21.88 17.72
C ALA A 353 10.95 -21.39 17.50
N LYS A 354 10.48 -20.34 18.22
CA LYS A 354 9.20 -19.69 17.91
C LYS A 354 9.18 -19.03 16.53
N ARG A 355 10.28 -18.42 16.10
CA ARG A 355 10.44 -17.83 14.76
C ARG A 355 10.40 -18.89 13.66
N ARG A 356 11.11 -20.02 13.85
CA ARG A 356 11.11 -21.17 12.93
C ARG A 356 9.74 -21.84 12.86
N LYS A 357 9.03 -22.00 13.98
CA LYS A 357 7.66 -22.51 14.01
C LYS A 357 6.63 -21.58 13.36
N MET A 358 6.88 -20.26 13.37
CA MET A 358 6.09 -19.29 12.60
C MET A 358 6.41 -19.31 11.11
N ALA A 359 7.64 -19.68 10.71
CA ALA A 359 8.05 -19.80 9.32
C ALA A 359 7.55 -21.10 8.65
N GLU A 360 7.32 -22.17 9.42
CA GLU A 360 6.67 -23.41 8.95
C GLU A 360 5.13 -23.31 8.93
N GLY A 361 4.57 -22.29 9.58
CA GLY A 361 3.15 -21.95 9.47
C GLY A 361 2.90 -21.05 8.27
N ASP A 362 1.68 -21.13 7.74
CA ASP A 362 1.11 -20.25 6.72
C ASP A 362 1.73 -18.83 6.76
N ASP A 363 2.56 -18.46 5.78
CA ASP A 363 3.37 -17.22 5.80
C ASP A 363 2.46 -15.99 5.88
N VAL A 364 2.25 -15.54 7.11
CA VAL A 364 1.28 -14.51 7.48
C VAL A 364 1.59 -13.15 6.84
N PHE A 365 2.86 -12.91 6.47
CA PHE A 365 3.34 -11.60 6.03
C PHE A 365 3.64 -11.53 4.53
N GLY A 366 3.43 -12.64 3.81
CA GLY A 366 3.87 -12.79 2.43
C GLY A 366 5.39 -12.69 2.28
N PRO A 367 5.89 -12.64 1.03
CA PRO A 367 7.32 -12.72 0.77
C PRO A 367 8.12 -11.61 1.46
N ALA A 368 9.39 -11.89 1.77
CA ALA A 368 10.31 -10.91 2.35
C ALA A 368 10.41 -9.66 1.45
N LEU A 369 10.33 -8.47 2.05
CA LEU A 369 10.31 -7.19 1.31
C LEU A 369 11.71 -6.66 0.97
N GLY A 370 12.75 -7.26 1.52
CA GLY A 370 14.14 -6.83 1.38
C GLY A 370 15.07 -7.87 1.98
#